data_AF-A0A3N5LHQ3-F1
#
_entry.id   AF-A0A3N5LHQ3-F1
#
_cell.length_a   1.000
_cell.length_b   1.000
_cell.length_c   1.000
_cell.angle_alpha   90.00
_cell.angle_beta   90.00
_cell.angle_gamma   90.00
#
_symmetry.space_group_name_H-M   'P 1'
#
loop_
_entity.id
_entity.type
_entity.pdbx_description
1 polymer ?
#
loop_
_entity_poly.entity_id
_entity_poly.type
_entity_poly.pdbx_seq_one_letter_code
_entity_poly.pdbx_strand_id
1 'polypeptide(L)'
;MVELEPDFRDIVYEGIVERIRTMPSPLREVFVLRHYQGRTESQIADLLGIKTSQVIYLLRQAERMLLSGVHLIRPPLDHSTDFD
;
A
#
# COMPACT_ATOMS: atom_id res chain seq x y z
N MET A 1 13.94 16.32 4.42
CA MET A 1 13.74 14.97 4.97
C MET A 1 12.86 15.14 6.19
N VAL A 2 11.67 14.54 6.20
CA VAL A 2 10.83 14.52 7.41
C VAL A 2 11.34 13.35 8.25
N GLU A 3 12.05 13.64 9.35
CA GLU A 3 12.33 12.62 10.36
C GLU A 3 11.03 12.38 11.13
N LEU A 4 10.46 11.21 10.91
CA LEU A 4 9.33 10.76 11.71
C LEU A 4 9.87 10.34 13.08
N GLU A 5 9.26 10.83 14.15
CA GLU A 5 9.55 10.33 15.50
C GLU A 5 9.45 8.79 15.52
N PRO A 6 10.35 8.07 16.21
CA PRO A 6 10.39 6.61 16.21
C PRO A 6 9.01 5.96 16.44
N ASP A 7 8.26 6.49 17.40
CA ASP A 7 6.92 6.01 17.76
C ASP A 7 5.91 6.18 16.61
N PHE A 8 5.98 7.29 15.88
CA PHE A 8 5.12 7.52 14.72
C PHE A 8 5.45 6.56 13.57
N ARG A 9 6.74 6.25 13.39
CA ARG A 9 7.19 5.30 12.36
C ARG A 9 6.65 3.91 12.64
N ASP A 10 6.66 3.49 13.90
CA ASP A 10 6.13 2.18 14.33
C ASP A 10 4.61 2.11 14.16
N ILE A 11 3.87 3.17 14.52
CA ILE A 11 2.41 3.26 14.29
C ILE A 11 2.07 3.17 12.80
N VAL A 12 2.80 3.88 11.94
CA VAL A 12 2.60 3.81 10.48
C VAL A 12 2.92 2.41 9.96
N TYR A 13 4.00 1.80 10.45
CA TYR A 13 4.40 0.45 10.06
C TYR A 13 3.34 -0.59 10.45
N GLU A 14 2.89 -0.59 11.70
CA GLU A 14 1.83 -1.49 12.18
C GLU A 14 0.53 -1.29 11.40
N GLY A 15 0.16 -0.03 11.12
CA GLY A 15 -1.02 0.30 10.32
C GLY A 15 -0.94 -0.26 8.89
N ILE A 16 0.23 -0.15 8.24
CA ILE A 16 0.45 -0.73 6.91
C ILE A 16 0.40 -2.26 6.97
N VAL A 17 1.05 -2.89 7.96
CA VAL A 17 1.06 -4.34 8.13
C VAL A 17 -0.36 -4.89 8.33
N GLU A 18 -1.17 -4.24 9.16
CA GLU A 18 -2.54 -4.68 9.42
C GLU A 18 -3.45 -4.54 8.18
N ARG A 19 -3.22 -3.52 7.36
CA ARG A 19 -3.92 -3.38 6.07
C ARG A 19 -3.53 -4.47 5.08
N ILE A 20 -2.25 -4.84 5.02
CA ILE A 20 -1.81 -5.97 4.19
C ILE A 20 -2.43 -7.28 4.71
N ARG A 21 -2.52 -7.48 6.03
CA ARG A 21 -3.16 -8.66 6.64
C ARG A 21 -4.65 -8.78 6.35
N THR A 22 -5.38 -7.67 6.30
CA THR A 22 -6.82 -7.63 6.01
C THR A 22 -7.14 -7.53 4.53
N MET A 23 -6.12 -7.37 3.67
CA MET A 23 -6.28 -7.29 2.21
C MET A 23 -6.86 -8.60 1.64
N PRO A 24 -7.90 -8.55 0.77
CA PRO A 24 -8.42 -9.72 0.07
C PRO A 24 -7.31 -10.54 -0.60
N SER A 25 -7.41 -11.87 -0.54
CA SER A 25 -6.34 -12.78 -0.97
C SER A 25 -5.79 -12.47 -2.37
N PRO A 26 -6.62 -12.25 -3.41
CA PRO A 26 -6.11 -11.97 -4.75
C PRO A 26 -5.32 -10.66 -4.85
N LEU A 27 -5.70 -9.64 -4.07
CA LEU A 27 -5.01 -8.36 -4.03
C LEU A 27 -3.67 -8.50 -3.30
N ARG A 28 -3.69 -9.21 -2.16
CA ARG A 28 -2.50 -9.46 -1.35
C ARG A 28 -1.46 -10.28 -2.10
N GLU A 29 -1.91 -11.30 -2.83
CA GLU A 29 -1.04 -12.18 -3.60
C GLU A 29 -0.31 -11.42 -4.70
N VAL A 30 -1.01 -10.66 -5.55
CA VAL A 30 -0.34 -9.85 -6.59
C VAL A 30 0.59 -8.80 -5.97
N PHE A 31 0.20 -8.20 -4.85
CA PHE A 31 1.00 -7.19 -4.14
C PHE A 31 2.31 -7.78 -3.61
N VAL A 32 2.25 -8.94 -2.96
CA VAL A 32 3.43 -9.65 -2.44
C VAL A 32 4.37 -10.05 -3.58
N LEU A 33 3.82 -10.64 -4.64
CA LEU A 33 4.62 -11.05 -5.80
C LEU A 33 5.33 -9.84 -6.45
N ARG A 34 4.66 -8.70 -6.52
CA ARG A 34 5.24 -7.48 -7.11
C ARG A 34 6.30 -6.84 -6.22
N HIS A 35 5.98 -6.57 -4.96
CA HIS A 35 6.82 -5.72 -4.11
C HIS A 35 7.84 -6.48 -3.25
N TYR A 36 7.56 -7.71 -2.87
CA TYR A 36 8.47 -8.52 -2.05
C TYR A 36 9.29 -9.52 -2.87
N GLN A 37 8.78 -9.94 -4.02
CA GLN A 37 9.50 -10.88 -4.90
C GLN A 37 10.00 -10.25 -6.20
N GLY A 38 9.70 -8.97 -6.44
CA GLY A 38 10.21 -8.22 -7.61
C GLY A 38 9.70 -8.72 -8.96
N ARG A 39 8.61 -9.51 -8.99
CA ARG A 39 8.07 -10.04 -10.25
C ARG A 39 7.44 -8.93 -11.09
N THR A 40 7.51 -9.08 -12.41
CA THR A 40 6.78 -8.22 -13.34
C THR A 40 5.31 -8.64 -13.42
N GLU A 41 4.46 -7.75 -13.91
CA GLU A 41 3.03 -7.99 -14.09
C GLU A 41 2.78 -9.16 -15.06
N SER A 42 3.63 -9.35 -16.07
CA SER A 42 3.58 -10.51 -16.97
C SER A 42 3.95 -11.81 -16.27
N GLN A 43 5.02 -11.84 -15.47
CA GLN A 43 5.41 -13.02 -14.70
C GLN A 43 4.35 -13.44 -13.68
N ILE A 44 3.66 -12.46 -13.09
CA ILE A 44 2.55 -12.70 -12.17
C ILE A 44 1.34 -13.27 -12.93
N ALA A 45 1.04 -12.71 -14.11
CA ALA A 45 -0.04 -13.19 -14.96
C ALA A 45 0.16 -14.67 -15.35
N ASP A 46 1.38 -15.02 -15.76
CA ASP A 46 1.77 -16.39 -16.09
C ASP A 46 1.67 -17.32 -14.87
N LEU A 47 2.15 -16.87 -13.70
CA LEU A 47 2.14 -17.65 -12.46
C LEU A 47 0.73 -17.96 -11.96
N LEU A 48 -0.18 -16.98 -12.05
CA LEU A 48 -1.54 -17.08 -11.53
C LEU A 48 -2.56 -17.56 -12.59
N GLY A 49 -2.14 -17.74 -13.84
CA GLY A 49 -3.03 -18.14 -14.94
C GLY A 49 -4.10 -17.09 -15.28
N ILE A 50 -3.79 -15.81 -15.12
CA ILE A 50 -4.72 -14.69 -15.39
C ILE A 50 -4.14 -13.72 -16.43
N LYS A 51 -4.93 -12.75 -16.88
CA LYS A 51 -4.47 -11.74 -17.84
C LYS A 51 -3.60 -10.68 -17.16
N THR A 52 -2.58 -10.18 -17.84
CA THR A 52 -1.76 -9.04 -17.36
C THR A 52 -2.60 -7.82 -17.01
N SER A 53 -3.66 -7.52 -17.76
CA SER A 53 -4.60 -6.44 -17.44
C SER A 53 -5.32 -6.64 -16.11
N GLN A 54 -5.61 -7.89 -15.75
CA GLN A 54 -6.20 -8.26 -14.47
C GLN A 54 -5.20 -8.09 -13.33
N VAL A 55 -3.93 -8.47 -13.53
CA VAL A 55 -2.86 -8.20 -12.56
C VAL A 55 -2.73 -6.70 -12.29
N ILE A 56 -2.68 -5.87 -13.33
CA ILE A 56 -2.60 -4.41 -13.21
C ILE A 56 -3.80 -3.86 -12.43
N TYR A 57 -5.00 -4.35 -12.71
CA TYR A 57 -6.21 -3.95 -11.98
C TYR A 57 -6.12 -4.32 -10.50
N LEU A 58 -5.72 -5.56 -10.17
CA LEU A 58 -5.58 -6.03 -8.80
C LEU A 58 -4.50 -5.25 -8.05
N LEU A 59 -3.36 -4.95 -8.67
CA LEU A 59 -2.31 -4.13 -8.07
C LEU A 59 -2.80 -2.72 -7.73
N ARG A 60 -3.50 -2.05 -8.66
CA ARG A 60 -4.08 -0.72 -8.40
C ARG A 60 -5.08 -0.74 -7.24
N GLN A 61 -5.86 -1.80 -7.10
CA GLN A 61 -6.79 -1.95 -5.98
C GLN A 61 -6.06 -2.18 -4.65
N ALA A 62 -5.01 -3.00 -4.65
CA ALA A 62 -4.16 -3.21 -3.48
C ALA A 62 -3.51 -1.90 -3.01
N GLU A 63 -2.92 -1.13 -3.94
CA GLU A 63 -2.30 0.17 -3.67
C GLU A 63 -3.30 1.19 -3.12
N ARG A 64 -4.51 1.27 -3.70
CA ARG A 64 -5.59 2.15 -3.19
C ARG A 64 -5.99 1.80 -1.77
N MET A 65 -6.03 0.52 -1.43
CA MET A 65 -6.39 0.05 -0.09
C MET A 65 -5.32 0.41 0.95
N LEU A 66 -4.05 0.44 0.55
CA LEU A 66 -2.96 0.91 1.40
C LEU A 66 -2.99 2.44 1.55
N LEU A 67 -3.17 3.17 0.45
CA LEU A 67 -3.24 4.64 0.45
C LEU A 67 -4.40 5.16 1.30
N SER A 68 -5.59 4.54 1.22
CA SER A 68 -6.72 4.93 2.07
C SER A 68 -6.45 4.68 3.55
N GLY A 69 -5.63 3.68 3.89
CA GLY A 69 -5.14 3.47 5.25
C GLY A 69 -4.16 4.55 5.71
N VAL A 70 -3.24 4.97 4.84
CA VAL A 70 -2.23 6.01 5.16
C VAL A 70 -2.89 7.38 5.33
N HIS A 71 -3.94 7.72 4.56
CA HIS A 71 -4.68 8.97 4.72
C HIS A 71 -5.42 9.08 6.06
N LEU A 72 -5.73 7.96 6.72
CA LEU A 72 -6.33 7.95 8.07
C LEU A 72 -5.28 8.14 9.17
N ILE A 73 -4.01 7.81 8.89
CA ILE A 73 -2.91 7.88 9.87
C ILE A 73 -2.18 9.22 9.78
N ARG A 74 -2.21 9.89 8.62
CA ARG A 74 -1.70 11.24 8.48
C ARG A 74 -2.67 12.19 9.19
N PRO A 75 -2.24 12.93 10.25
CA PRO A 75 -3.05 14.03 10.74
C PRO A 75 -3.33 14.97 9.56
N PRO A 76 -4.50 15.63 9.51
CA PRO A 76 -4.69 16.73 8.57
C PRO A 76 -3.48 17.66 8.73
N LEU A 77 -2.86 18.04 7.61
CA LEU A 77 -1.88 19.10 7.64
C LEU A 77 -2.65 20.32 8.13
N ASP A 78 -2.44 20.69 9.40
CA ASP A 78 -3.00 21.90 9.99
C ASP A 78 -2.55 23.06 9.08
N HIS A 79 -3.48 23.56 8.27
CA HIS A 79 -3.35 24.83 7.58
C HIS A 79 -3.69 25.96 8.55
N SER A 80 -3.01 25.96 9.70
CA SER A 80 -3.11 26.98 10.73
C SER A 80 -1.70 27.45 11.09
N THR A 81 -1.07 28.09 10.11
CA THR A 81 -0.27 29.27 10.42
C THR A 81 -0.81 30.38 9.54
N ASP A 82 -1.80 31.08 10.09
CA ASP A 82 -2.02 32.49 9.85
C ASP A 82 -0.65 33.18 9.85
N PHE A 83 -0.28 33.75 8.71
CA PHE A 83 0.73 34.79 8.66
C PHE A 83 0.05 36.07 9.14
N ASP A 84 0.21 36.38 10.42
CA ASP A 84 0.17 37.77 10.92
C ASP A 84 1.36 38.56 10.34
#